data_AF-D9PHZ2-F1
#
_entry.id   AF-D9PHZ2-F1
#
_cell.length_a   1.000
_cell.length_b   1.000
_cell.length_c   1.000
_cell.angle_alpha   90.00
_cell.angle_beta   90.00
_cell.angle_gamma   90.00
#
_symmetry.space_group_name_H-M   'P 1'
#
loop_
_entity.id
_entity.type
_entity.pdbx_description
1 polymer ?
#
loop_
_entity_poly.entity_id
_entity_poly.type
_entity_poly.pdbx_seq_one_letter_code
_entity_poly.pdbx_strand_id
1 'polypeptide(L)'
;MENSAGYLETLIRETRKPESEVMAKVFQTGLRQLWREHILGRYLRNEMSRDNAIDAVGIDWVELAERQKEAMREDMEWAAEN
;
A
#
# COMPACT_ATOMS: atom_id res chain seq x y z
N MET A 1 -13.98 -13.42 14.33
CA MET A 1 -13.29 -12.85 13.16
C MET A 1 -14.35 -12.15 12.33
N GLU A 2 -14.35 -10.81 12.31
CA GLU A 2 -15.17 -10.09 11.34
C GLU A 2 -14.63 -10.39 9.95
N ASN A 3 -15.50 -10.87 9.06
CA ASN A 3 -15.17 -11.07 7.65
C ASN A 3 -15.36 -9.73 6.90
N SER A 4 -14.91 -9.64 5.66
CA SER A 4 -15.02 -8.42 4.85
C SER A 4 -16.46 -7.87 4.75
N ALA A 5 -17.47 -8.73 4.85
CA ALA A 5 -18.86 -8.32 4.86
C ALA A 5 -19.26 -7.58 6.16
N GLY A 6 -18.74 -8.01 7.32
CA GLY A 6 -18.95 -7.32 8.60
C GLY A 6 -18.33 -5.92 8.63
N TYR A 7 -17.15 -5.75 8.03
CA TYR A 7 -16.55 -4.42 7.88
C TYR A 7 -17.37 -3.51 6.95
N LEU A 8 -17.87 -4.07 5.84
CA LEU A 8 -18.72 -3.32 4.92
C LEU A 8 -20.02 -2.87 5.60
N GLU A 9 -20.68 -3.78 6.34
CA GLU A 9 -21.90 -3.47 7.09
C GLU A 9 -21.67 -2.36 8.12
N THR A 10 -20.57 -2.44 8.88
CA THR A 10 -20.19 -1.39 9.84
C THR A 10 -19.96 -0.06 9.15
N LEU A 11 -19.24 -0.03 8.02
CA LEU A 11 -19.02 1.20 7.26
C LEU A 11 -20.33 1.79 6.72
N ILE A 12 -21.24 0.97 6.20
CA ILE A 12 -22.56 1.43 5.74
C ILE A 12 -23.34 2.07 6.89
N ARG A 13 -23.40 1.36 8.03
CA ARG A 13 -24.15 1.79 9.22
C ARG A 13 -23.60 3.09 9.81
N GLU A 14 -22.29 3.18 9.98
CA GLU A 14 -21.64 4.31 10.67
C GLU A 14 -21.50 5.54 9.77
N THR A 15 -21.24 5.36 8.48
CA THR A 15 -21.14 6.49 7.53
C THR A 15 -22.50 6.96 7.03
N ARG A 16 -23.57 6.17 7.23
CA ARG A 16 -24.93 6.40 6.71
C ARG A 16 -24.97 6.58 5.19
N LYS A 17 -24.06 5.93 4.48
CA LYS A 17 -23.97 5.99 3.02
C LYS A 17 -24.61 4.77 2.38
N PRO A 18 -25.11 4.88 1.13
CA PRO A 18 -25.58 3.74 0.38
C PRO A 18 -24.48 2.69 0.23
N GLU A 19 -24.84 1.40 0.27
CA GLU A 19 -23.92 0.29 0.05
C GLU A 19 -23.12 0.45 -1.24
N SER A 20 -23.76 0.90 -2.33
CA SER A 20 -23.11 1.13 -3.61
C SER A 20 -21.99 2.18 -3.54
N GLU A 21 -22.17 3.24 -2.75
CA GLU A 21 -21.15 4.27 -2.55
C GLU A 21 -19.98 3.73 -1.72
N VAL A 22 -20.27 3.00 -0.65
CA VAL A 22 -19.24 2.38 0.20
C VAL A 22 -18.44 1.36 -0.60
N MET A 23 -19.12 0.50 -1.37
CA MET A 23 -18.49 -0.50 -2.24
C MET A 23 -17.62 0.13 -3.32
N ALA A 24 -18.10 1.18 -3.98
CA ALA A 24 -17.29 1.92 -4.96
C ALA A 24 -16.03 2.50 -4.30
N LYS A 25 -16.15 3.05 -3.08
CA LYS A 25 -15.01 3.59 -2.34
C LYS A 25 -14.01 2.51 -1.94
N VAL A 26 -14.49 1.35 -1.46
CA VAL A 26 -13.65 0.19 -1.15
C VAL A 26 -12.89 -0.27 -2.39
N PHE A 27 -13.59 -0.45 -3.51
CA PHE A 27 -12.97 -0.88 -4.76
C PHE A 27 -11.90 0.09 -5.24
N GLN A 28 -12.21 1.39 -5.30
CA GLN A 28 -11.26 2.42 -5.72
C GLN A 28 -10.04 2.50 -4.81
N THR A 29 -10.24 2.33 -3.49
CA THR A 29 -9.16 2.44 -2.51
C THR A 29 -8.29 1.20 -2.54
N GLY A 30 -8.88 0.01 -2.61
CA GLY A 30 -8.17 -1.25 -2.78
C GLY A 30 -7.37 -1.28 -4.09
N LEU A 31 -7.97 -0.85 -5.20
CA LEU A 31 -7.26 -0.81 -6.49
C LEU A 31 -6.06 0.14 -6.46
N ARG A 32 -6.21 1.34 -5.88
CA ARG A 32 -5.09 2.28 -5.70
C ARG A 32 -3.99 1.69 -4.82
N GLN A 33 -4.35 1.02 -3.73
CA GLN A 33 -3.38 0.39 -2.83
C GLN A 33 -2.62 -0.73 -3.54
N LEU A 34 -3.31 -1.64 -4.21
CA LEU A 34 -2.71 -2.76 -4.94
C LEU A 34 -1.79 -2.26 -6.07
N TRP A 35 -2.21 -1.23 -6.80
CA TRP A 35 -1.37 -0.61 -7.83
C TRP A 35 -0.09 -0.05 -7.25
N ARG A 36 -0.18 0.68 -6.13
CA ARG A 36 0.99 1.24 -5.45
C ARG A 36 1.96 0.16 -4.98
N GLU A 37 1.45 -0.89 -4.33
CA GLU A 37 2.26 -2.03 -3.87
C GLU A 37 2.98 -2.71 -5.04
N HIS A 38 2.28 -2.90 -6.17
CA HIS A 38 2.86 -3.45 -7.37
C HIS A 38 4.03 -2.59 -7.91
N ILE A 39 3.83 -1.28 -8.06
CA ILE A 39 4.84 -0.35 -8.58
C ILE A 39 6.05 -0.28 -7.65
N LEU A 40 5.84 -0.09 -6.34
CA LEU A 40 6.94 -0.02 -5.37
C LEU A 40 7.71 -1.34 -5.32
N GLY A 41 7.04 -2.48 -5.40
CA GLY A 41 7.72 -3.78 -5.48
C GLY A 41 8.63 -3.90 -6.69
N ARG A 42 8.16 -3.45 -7.87
CA ARG A 42 9.00 -3.41 -9.09
C ARG A 42 10.19 -2.46 -8.92
N TYR A 43 9.96 -1.28 -8.36
CA TYR A 43 11.02 -0.31 -8.09
C TYR A 43 12.11 -0.88 -7.18
N LEU A 44 11.74 -1.46 -6.03
CA LEU A 44 12.70 -1.99 -5.05
C LEU A 44 13.52 -3.18 -5.58
N ARG A 45 12.99 -3.91 -6.57
CA ARG A 45 13.68 -4.98 -7.31
C ARG A 45 14.51 -4.48 -8.51
N ASN A 46 14.63 -3.16 -8.69
CA ASN A 46 15.33 -2.52 -9.82
C ASN A 46 14.70 -2.84 -11.21
N GLU A 47 13.42 -3.20 -11.25
CA GLU A 47 12.66 -3.46 -12.49
C GLU A 47 12.02 -2.19 -13.09
N MET A 48 12.24 -1.04 -12.43
CA MET A 48 11.71 0.27 -12.76
C MET A 48 12.66 1.35 -12.25
N SER A 49 12.82 2.44 -13.00
CA SER A 49 13.61 3.60 -12.55
C SER A 49 12.87 4.37 -11.44
N ARG A 50 13.64 5.13 -10.64
CA ARG A 50 13.10 5.98 -9.58
C ARG A 50 12.11 7.01 -10.13
N ASP A 51 12.46 7.69 -11.22
CA ASP A 51 11.60 8.71 -11.84
C ASP A 51 10.26 8.12 -12.31
N ASN A 52 10.29 6.96 -12.96
CA ASN A 52 9.06 6.27 -13.39
C ASN A 52 8.19 5.83 -12.21
N ALA A 53 8.81 5.45 -11.08
CA ALA A 53 8.07 5.12 -9.87
C ALA A 53 7.44 6.37 -9.25
N ILE A 54 8.17 7.49 -9.20
CA ILE A 54 7.66 8.78 -8.71
C ILE A 54 6.47 9.25 -9.55
N ASP A 55 6.57 9.16 -10.88
CA ASP A 55 5.48 9.54 -11.77
C ASP A 55 4.23 8.67 -11.57
N ALA A 56 4.42 7.38 -11.25
CA ALA A 56 3.32 6.43 -11.10
C ALA A 56 2.61 6.47 -9.73
N VAL A 57 3.34 6.73 -8.64
CA VAL A 57 2.78 6.66 -7.27
C VAL A 57 3.03 7.90 -6.40
N GLY A 58 3.91 8.80 -6.81
CA GLY A 58 4.30 10.00 -6.07
C GLY A 58 5.58 9.81 -5.24
N ILE A 59 6.31 10.92 -5.06
CA ILE A 59 7.63 10.94 -4.39
C ILE A 59 7.58 10.43 -2.95
N ASP A 60 6.57 10.81 -2.17
CA ASP A 60 6.45 10.42 -0.76
C ASP A 60 6.44 8.90 -0.58
N TRP A 61 5.79 8.17 -1.50
CA TRP A 61 5.71 6.71 -1.44
C TRP A 61 7.02 6.04 -1.84
N VAL A 62 7.73 6.62 -2.80
CA VAL A 62 9.05 6.14 -3.21
C VAL A 62 10.06 6.33 -2.08
N GLU A 63 10.11 7.52 -1.47
CA GLU A 63 11.01 7.80 -0.34
C GLU A 63 10.69 6.92 0.88
N LEU A 64 9.41 6.69 1.17
CA LEU A 64 9.02 5.80 2.25
C LEU A 64 9.52 4.37 2.00
N ALA A 65 9.35 3.86 0.78
CA ALA A 65 9.79 2.52 0.41
C ALA A 65 11.33 2.39 0.48
N GLU A 66 12.06 3.41 0.08
CA GLU A 66 13.53 3.49 0.22
C GLU A 66 13.96 3.39 1.68
N ARG A 67 13.36 4.20 2.56
CA ARG A 67 13.65 4.19 4.01
C ARG A 67 13.33 2.85 4.65
N GLN A 68 12.22 2.22 4.26
CA GLN A 68 11.83 0.90 4.76
C GLN A 68 12.80 -0.21 4.31
N LYS A 69 13.25 -0.17 3.05
CA LYS A 69 14.27 -1.10 2.54
C LYS A 69 15.58 -0.96 3.31
N GLU A 70 15.97 0.28 3.61
CA GLU A 70 17.20 0.55 4.35
C GLU A 70 17.11 0.07 5.81
N ALA A 71 16.03 0.39 6.53
CA ALA A 71 15.83 -0.11 7.88
C ALA A 71 15.83 -1.66 7.95
N MET A 72 15.19 -2.32 6.98
CA MET A 72 15.21 -3.78 6.91
C MET A 72 16.61 -4.33 6.63
N ARG A 73 17.42 -3.63 5.82
CA ARG A 73 18.81 -3.99 5.55
C ARG A 73 19.66 -3.89 6.82
N GLU A 74 19.52 -2.78 7.56
CA GLU A 74 20.19 -2.58 8.85
C GLU A 74 19.83 -3.68 9.87
N ASP A 75 18.55 -4.04 9.96
CA ASP A 75 18.09 -5.13 10.85
C ASP A 75 18.70 -6.49 10.45
N MET A 76 18.82 -6.77 9.15
CA MET A 76 19.44 -8.00 8.64
C MET A 76 20.95 -8.04 8.90
N GLU A 77 21.65 -6.91 8.75
CA GLU A 77 23.08 -6.79 9.04
C GLU A 77 23.33 -6.99 10.53
N TRP A 78 22.53 -6.34 11.40
CA TRP A 78 22.60 -6.55 12.85
C TRP A 78 22.40 -8.02 13.24
N ALA A 79 21.42 -8.69 12.64
CA ALA A 79 21.13 -10.10 12.90
C ALA A 79 22.21 -11.06 12.36
N ALA A 80 23.01 -10.65 11.37
CA ALA A 80 24.10 -11.45 10.84
C ALA A 80 25.40 -11.30 11.64
N GLU A 81 25.55 -10.19 12.37
CA GLU A 81 26.71 -9.88 13.23
C GLU A 81 26.59 -10.43 14.67
N ASN A 82 25.41 -10.91 15.07
CA ASN A 82 25.10 -11.48 16.40
C ASN A 82 24.64 -12.94 16.33
#